data_AF-A0A1I2MKF7-F1
#
_entry.id   AF-A0A1I2MKF7-F1
#
_cell.length_a   1.000
_cell.length_b   1.000
_cell.length_c   1.000
_cell.angle_alpha   90.00
_cell.angle_beta   90.00
_cell.angle_gamma   90.00
#
_symmetry.space_group_name_H-M   'P 1'
#
loop_
_entity.id
_entity.type
_entity.pdbx_description
1 polymer ?
#
loop_
_entity_poly.entity_id
_entity_poly.type
_entity_poly.pdbx_seq_one_letter_code
_entity_poly.pdbx_strand_id
1 'polypeptide(L)'
;MRIDRENFLTQMRRKDEKSLEYIIDIYSSLVNGIVRRVLEPLKNEGIIEECISDVFLSVWNNIDKFRGNNDNFKSWIGGISKYKAIDYYRKYSTEKGNTEIIDNSISNGENLEENIIKGIETRNVMKLINELKEPDKSIFVMKFLFGYSGQKISDALGLTVSNINTRVSRGRKRLKEQFENISKEG
;
A
#
# COMPACT_ATOMS: atom_id res chain seq x y z
N MET A 1 -8.57 -13.24 -27.65
CA MET A 1 -9.48 -13.41 -26.51
C MET A 1 -9.74 -12.05 -25.89
N ARG A 2 -10.96 -11.74 -25.44
CA ARG A 2 -11.25 -10.47 -24.74
C ARG A 2 -10.82 -10.59 -23.28
N ILE A 3 -10.13 -9.59 -22.76
CA ILE A 3 -9.77 -9.53 -21.33
C ILE A 3 -10.92 -8.91 -20.54
N ASP A 4 -11.23 -9.50 -19.39
CA ASP A 4 -12.29 -9.05 -18.49
C ASP A 4 -11.91 -9.30 -17.03
N ARG A 5 -12.81 -8.91 -16.10
CA ARG A 5 -12.61 -9.06 -14.66
C ARG A 5 -12.36 -10.52 -14.25
N GLU A 6 -12.93 -11.50 -14.93
CA GLU A 6 -12.80 -12.91 -14.55
C GLU A 6 -11.47 -13.52 -15.00
N ASN A 7 -10.94 -13.06 -16.13
CA ASN A 7 -9.79 -13.71 -16.75
C ASN A 7 -8.46 -12.94 -16.68
N PHE A 8 -8.45 -11.64 -16.36
CA PHE A 8 -7.25 -10.80 -16.46
C PHE A 8 -6.08 -11.32 -15.60
N LEU A 9 -6.32 -11.83 -14.39
CA LEU A 9 -5.26 -12.38 -13.53
C LEU A 9 -4.55 -13.57 -14.18
N THR A 10 -5.32 -14.46 -14.82
CA THR A 10 -4.78 -15.62 -15.51
C THR A 10 -3.99 -15.20 -16.74
N GLN A 11 -4.46 -14.20 -17.48
CA GLN A 11 -3.79 -13.69 -18.66
C GLN A 11 -2.51 -12.90 -18.32
N MET A 12 -2.51 -12.14 -17.22
CA MET A 12 -1.32 -11.47 -16.70
C MET A 12 -0.21 -12.47 -16.35
N ARG A 13 -0.56 -13.59 -15.71
CA ARG A 13 0.40 -14.68 -15.42
C ARG A 13 0.94 -15.34 -16.69
N ARG A 14 0.14 -15.38 -17.75
CA ARG A 14 0.55 -15.86 -19.08
C ARG A 14 1.34 -14.82 -19.88
N LYS A 15 1.55 -13.62 -19.32
CA LYS A 15 2.22 -12.50 -19.97
C LYS A 15 1.54 -12.07 -21.28
N ASP A 16 0.21 -12.15 -21.34
CA ASP A 16 -0.58 -11.55 -22.43
C ASP A 16 -0.64 -10.03 -22.24
N GLU A 17 -0.02 -9.27 -23.15
CA GLU A 17 0.07 -7.80 -23.07
C GLU A 17 -1.30 -7.12 -23.01
N LYS A 18 -2.35 -7.71 -23.60
CA LYS A 18 -3.71 -7.15 -23.52
C LYS A 18 -4.25 -7.11 -22.09
N SER A 19 -3.72 -7.96 -21.22
CA SER A 19 -4.10 -7.95 -19.81
C SER A 19 -3.43 -6.82 -19.03
N LEU A 20 -2.27 -6.34 -19.49
CA LEU A 20 -1.64 -5.13 -18.97
C LEU A 20 -2.46 -3.89 -19.34
N GLU A 21 -2.87 -3.77 -20.60
CA GLU A 21 -3.76 -2.69 -21.05
C GLU A 21 -5.05 -2.64 -20.22
N TYR A 22 -5.68 -3.80 -20.01
CA TYR A 22 -6.88 -3.90 -19.19
C TYR A 22 -6.67 -3.37 -17.75
N ILE A 23 -5.58 -3.74 -17.08
CA ILE A 23 -5.34 -3.25 -15.71
C ILE A 23 -4.96 -1.77 -15.69
N ILE A 24 -4.31 -1.25 -16.73
CA ILE A 24 -4.03 0.18 -16.85
C ILE A 24 -5.36 0.92 -16.94
N ASP A 25 -6.27 0.52 -17.83
CA ASP A 25 -7.57 1.18 -17.98
C ASP A 25 -8.39 1.18 -16.68
N ILE A 26 -8.43 0.05 -15.98
CA ILE A 26 -9.25 -0.10 -14.77
C ILE A 26 -8.63 0.58 -13.55
N TYR A 27 -7.31 0.52 -13.39
CA TYR A 27 -6.64 0.94 -12.14
C TYR A 27 -5.84 2.23 -12.24
N SER A 28 -5.71 2.85 -13.42
CA SER A 28 -4.95 4.12 -13.59
C SER A 28 -5.44 5.21 -12.64
N SER A 29 -6.74 5.40 -12.49
CA SER A 29 -7.28 6.43 -11.58
C SER A 29 -6.87 6.19 -10.12
N LEU A 30 -6.85 4.94 -9.66
CA LEU A 30 -6.40 4.58 -8.31
C LEU A 30 -4.89 4.80 -8.16
N VAL A 31 -4.09 4.30 -9.10
CA VAL A 31 -2.63 4.42 -9.07
C VAL A 31 -2.22 5.90 -9.11
N ASN A 32 -2.81 6.67 -10.03
CA ASN A 32 -2.58 8.11 -10.16
C ASN A 32 -2.93 8.85 -8.87
N GLY A 33 -4.08 8.57 -8.27
CA GLY A 33 -4.49 9.22 -7.02
C GLY A 33 -3.51 8.97 -5.88
N ILE A 34 -3.02 7.73 -5.73
CA ILE A 34 -2.05 7.36 -4.70
C ILE A 34 -0.69 7.99 -4.96
N VAL A 35 -0.16 7.83 -6.18
CA VAL A 35 1.18 8.30 -6.53
C VAL A 35 1.24 9.82 -6.44
N ARG A 36 0.27 10.53 -7.03
CA ARG A 36 0.21 12.00 -6.98
C ARG A 36 0.13 12.51 -5.56
N ARG A 37 -0.68 11.89 -4.69
CA ARG A 37 -0.79 12.34 -3.29
C ARG A 37 0.54 12.26 -2.54
N VAL A 38 1.38 11.26 -2.83
CA VAL A 38 2.68 11.11 -2.17
C VAL A 38 3.76 11.99 -2.80
N LEU A 39 3.71 12.16 -4.13
CA LEU A 39 4.76 12.86 -4.89
C LEU A 39 4.44 14.33 -5.18
N GLU A 40 3.23 14.81 -4.87
CA GLU A 40 2.83 16.21 -5.03
C GLU A 40 3.89 17.20 -4.54
N PRO A 41 4.53 17.01 -3.36
CA PRO A 41 5.49 18.00 -2.86
C PRO A 41 6.75 18.14 -3.71
N LEU A 42 7.08 17.13 -4.53
CA LEU A 42 8.20 17.21 -5.47
C LEU A 42 7.92 18.16 -6.64
N LYS A 43 6.65 18.48 -6.90
CA LYS A 43 6.19 19.36 -8.00
C LYS A 43 6.83 19.03 -9.36
N ASN A 44 7.06 17.73 -9.60
CA ASN A 44 7.71 17.24 -10.81
C ASN A 44 6.84 16.17 -11.46
N GLU A 45 6.17 16.55 -12.53
CA GLU A 45 5.23 15.69 -13.25
C GLU A 45 5.92 14.49 -13.91
N GLY A 46 7.13 14.67 -14.44
CA GLY A 46 7.89 13.57 -15.04
C GLY A 46 8.22 12.46 -14.04
N ILE A 47 8.52 12.81 -12.79
CA ILE A 47 8.77 11.83 -11.72
C ILE A 47 7.48 11.08 -11.34
N ILE A 48 6.33 11.77 -11.38
CA ILE A 48 5.02 11.18 -11.10
C ILE A 48 4.68 10.14 -12.18
N GLU A 49 4.79 10.51 -13.47
CA GLU A 49 4.53 9.63 -14.61
C GLU A 49 5.48 8.43 -14.64
N GLU A 50 6.77 8.65 -14.34
CA GLU A 50 7.75 7.58 -14.20
C GLU A 50 7.33 6.60 -13.09
N CYS A 51 6.97 7.10 -11.91
CA CYS A 51 6.52 6.26 -10.79
C CYS A 51 5.27 5.45 -11.13
N ILE A 52 4.28 6.03 -11.82
CA ILE A 52 3.06 5.32 -12.25
C ILE A 52 3.42 4.17 -13.18
N SER A 53 4.27 4.43 -14.19
CA SER A 53 4.75 3.41 -15.12
C SER A 53 5.46 2.28 -14.39
N ASP A 54 6.29 2.64 -13.42
CA ASP A 54 7.04 1.72 -12.56
C ASP A 54 6.16 0.85 -11.66
N VAL A 55 4.99 1.35 -11.25
CA VAL A 55 3.98 0.59 -10.51
C VAL A 55 3.38 -0.51 -11.39
N PHE A 56 2.90 -0.16 -12.58
CA PHE A 56 2.32 -1.14 -13.50
C PHE A 56 3.35 -2.17 -13.95
N LEU A 57 4.59 -1.76 -14.21
CA LEU A 57 5.69 -2.68 -14.50
C LEU A 57 5.99 -3.61 -13.32
N SER A 58 5.96 -3.09 -12.09
CA SER A 58 6.14 -3.91 -10.88
C SER A 58 5.01 -4.93 -10.72
N VAL A 59 3.76 -4.55 -10.99
CA VAL A 59 2.60 -5.45 -10.99
C VAL A 59 2.78 -6.54 -12.05
N TRP A 60 3.12 -6.17 -13.28
CA TRP A 60 3.39 -7.09 -14.37
C TRP A 60 4.45 -8.13 -14.02
N ASN A 61 5.57 -7.68 -13.45
CA ASN A 61 6.70 -8.53 -13.09
C ASN A 61 6.42 -9.43 -11.88
N ASN A 62 5.53 -9.02 -10.97
CA ASN A 62 5.29 -9.74 -9.71
C ASN A 62 3.91 -10.41 -9.64
N ILE A 63 3.14 -10.46 -10.72
CA ILE A 63 1.82 -11.08 -10.75
C ILE A 63 1.84 -12.55 -10.29
N ASP A 64 2.92 -13.28 -10.57
CA ASP A 64 3.10 -14.68 -10.16
C ASP A 64 3.22 -14.86 -8.64
N LYS A 65 3.41 -13.77 -7.89
CA LYS A 65 3.42 -13.77 -6.42
C LYS A 65 2.04 -13.43 -5.83
N PHE A 66 1.12 -12.91 -6.64
CA PHE A 66 -0.24 -12.62 -6.20
C PHE A 66 -1.07 -13.91 -6.07
N ARG A 67 -1.71 -14.08 -4.91
CA ARG A 67 -2.49 -15.27 -4.54
C ARG A 67 -3.97 -14.96 -4.23
N GLY A 68 -4.37 -13.70 -4.30
CA GLY A 68 -5.75 -13.27 -4.02
C GLY A 68 -6.69 -13.40 -5.23
N ASN A 69 -7.94 -12.99 -5.01
CA ASN A 69 -8.95 -12.85 -6.05
C ASN A 69 -8.98 -11.41 -6.62
N ASN A 70 -9.94 -11.13 -7.50
CA ASN A 70 -10.12 -9.81 -8.12
C ASN A 70 -10.31 -8.68 -7.10
N ASP A 71 -11.04 -8.94 -6.02
CA ASP A 71 -11.31 -7.94 -4.98
C ASP A 71 -10.03 -7.61 -4.19
N ASN A 72 -9.18 -8.61 -3.97
CA ASN A 72 -7.87 -8.41 -3.34
C ASN A 72 -6.87 -7.68 -4.25
N PHE A 73 -7.07 -7.71 -5.58
CA PHE A 73 -6.13 -7.13 -6.53
C PHE A 73 -6.06 -5.61 -6.41
N LYS A 74 -7.22 -4.94 -6.23
CA LYS A 74 -7.32 -3.48 -6.02
C LYS A 74 -6.46 -3.03 -4.82
N SER A 75 -6.56 -3.74 -3.70
CA SER A 75 -5.76 -3.45 -2.50
C SER A 75 -4.28 -3.76 -2.70
N TRP A 76 -3.96 -4.80 -3.47
CA TRP A 76 -2.58 -5.20 -3.75
C TRP A 76 -1.85 -4.18 -4.64
N ILE A 77 -2.46 -3.76 -5.76
CA ILE A 77 -1.91 -2.70 -6.62
C ILE A 77 -1.82 -1.36 -5.89
N GLY A 78 -2.81 -1.02 -5.06
CA GLY A 78 -2.77 0.18 -4.23
C GLY A 78 -1.61 0.17 -3.23
N GLY A 79 -1.34 -0.99 -2.61
CA GLY A 79 -0.17 -1.19 -1.75
C GLY A 79 1.14 -0.96 -2.51
N ILE A 80 1.31 -1.61 -3.67
CA ILE A 80 2.50 -1.42 -4.53
C ILE A 80 2.68 0.06 -4.90
N SER A 81 1.58 0.73 -5.28
CA SER A 81 1.57 2.15 -5.64
C SER A 81 2.10 3.03 -4.51
N LYS A 82 1.59 2.83 -3.29
CA LYS A 82 2.02 3.59 -2.12
C LYS A 82 3.50 3.39 -1.83
N TYR A 83 3.99 2.15 -1.81
CA TYR A 83 5.40 1.88 -1.50
C TYR A 83 6.33 2.45 -2.57
N LYS A 84 5.98 2.26 -3.85
CA LYS A 84 6.77 2.81 -4.96
C LYS A 84 6.84 4.33 -4.90
N ALA A 85 5.71 5.00 -4.65
CA ALA A 85 5.67 6.46 -4.53
C ALA A 85 6.49 6.97 -3.32
N ILE A 86 6.45 6.28 -2.17
CA ILE A 86 7.28 6.63 -1.01
C ILE A 86 8.78 6.49 -1.34
N ASP A 87 9.16 5.43 -2.06
CA ASP A 87 10.55 5.21 -2.46
C ASP A 87 11.02 6.26 -3.47
N TYR A 88 10.17 6.63 -4.43
CA TYR A 88 10.41 7.75 -5.35
C TYR A 88 10.55 9.07 -4.58
N TYR A 89 9.64 9.36 -3.65
CA TYR A 89 9.72 10.56 -2.82
C TYR A 89 11.07 10.65 -2.13
N ARG A 90 11.51 9.60 -1.44
CA ARG A 90 12.81 9.58 -0.74
C ARG A 90 14.01 9.71 -1.66
N LYS A 91 13.93 9.15 -2.87
CA LYS A 91 15.01 9.19 -3.86
C LYS A 91 15.21 10.61 -4.39
N TYR A 92 14.12 11.34 -4.60
CA TYR A 92 14.12 12.63 -5.29
C TYR A 92 13.89 13.84 -4.38
N SER A 93 13.47 13.65 -3.13
CA SER A 93 13.37 14.71 -2.13
C SER A 93 14.78 15.16 -1.71
N THR A 94 15.09 16.43 -1.95
CA THR A 94 16.35 17.06 -1.52
C THR A 94 16.41 17.34 -0.02
N GLU A 95 15.27 17.34 0.69
CA GLU A 95 15.20 17.53 2.14
C GLU A 95 15.39 16.21 2.89
N LYS A 96 16.60 16.01 3.44
CA LYS A 96 16.82 15.05 4.54
C LYS A 96 16.10 15.57 5.79
N GLY A 97 14.83 15.25 6.01
CA GLY A 97 14.30 15.34 7.39
C GLY A 97 12.80 15.47 7.59
N ASN A 98 12.03 16.07 6.71
CA ASN A 98 10.62 16.36 7.01
C ASN A 98 9.69 15.49 6.17
N THR A 99 9.34 14.32 6.74
CA THR A 99 8.27 13.47 6.21
C THR A 99 7.04 13.62 7.08
N GLU A 100 6.46 14.82 7.13
CA GLU A 100 5.05 14.98 7.52
C GLU A 100 4.18 14.53 6.34
N ILE A 101 4.18 13.24 6.02
CA ILE A 101 3.32 12.72 4.95
C ILE A 101 2.02 12.19 5.57
N ILE A 102 1.06 13.13 5.60
CA ILE A 102 -0.34 12.97 5.20
C ILE A 102 -0.96 11.65 5.70
N ASP A 103 -1.35 11.68 6.97
CA ASP A 103 -2.51 10.93 7.44
C ASP A 103 -3.73 11.54 6.74
N ASN A 104 -4.28 10.84 5.74
CA ASN A 104 -5.71 10.83 5.45
C ASN A 104 -6.02 9.85 4.31
N SER A 105 -6.77 8.82 4.70
CA SER A 105 -7.75 8.05 3.92
C SER A 105 -7.72 8.19 2.40
N ILE A 106 -7.45 7.06 1.75
CA ILE A 106 -7.75 6.83 0.34
C ILE A 106 -9.28 6.90 0.20
N SER A 107 -9.81 8.04 -0.26
CA SER A 107 -11.22 8.16 -0.64
C SER A 107 -11.28 7.99 -2.15
N ASN A 108 -11.73 6.82 -2.60
CA ASN A 108 -12.08 6.57 -4.00
C ASN A 108 -13.59 6.70 -4.13
N GLY A 109 -14.05 7.44 -5.14
CA GLY A 109 -15.47 7.50 -5.50
C GLY A 109 -15.99 6.13 -5.92
N GLU A 110 -16.68 5.45 -5.01
CA GLU A 110 -17.58 4.30 -5.18
C GLU A 110 -18.31 4.11 -3.84
N ASN A 111 -19.65 4.19 -3.85
CA ASN A 111 -20.62 4.06 -2.76
C ASN A 111 -20.27 4.74 -1.41
N LEU A 112 -21.07 5.74 -1.01
CA LEU A 112 -20.89 6.48 0.24
C LEU A 112 -20.83 5.53 1.46
N GLU A 113 -21.64 4.46 1.46
CA GLU A 113 -21.64 3.42 2.50
C GLU A 113 -20.35 2.59 2.54
N GLU A 114 -19.81 2.17 1.40
CA GLU A 114 -18.54 1.44 1.35
C GLU A 114 -17.35 2.31 1.78
N ASN A 115 -17.38 3.60 1.45
CA ASN A 115 -16.35 4.55 1.90
C ASN A 115 -16.46 4.85 3.39
N ILE A 116 -17.68 4.87 3.94
CA ILE A 116 -17.91 4.96 5.38
C ILE A 116 -17.39 3.68 6.06
N ILE A 117 -17.71 2.50 5.54
CA ILE A 117 -17.23 1.21 6.07
C ILE A 117 -15.70 1.14 5.98
N LYS A 118 -15.09 1.38 4.81
CA LYS A 118 -13.62 1.42 4.64
C LYS A 118 -12.96 2.48 5.52
N GLY A 119 -13.61 3.64 5.70
CA GLY A 119 -13.16 4.70 6.60
C GLY A 119 -13.23 4.29 8.08
N ILE A 120 -14.28 3.57 8.47
CA ILE A 120 -14.45 2.99 9.81
C ILE A 120 -13.42 1.89 10.05
N GLU A 121 -13.22 0.98 9.09
CA GLU A 121 -12.20 -0.07 9.14
C GLU A 121 -10.80 0.54 9.24
N THR A 122 -10.49 1.58 8.45
CA THR A 122 -9.21 2.29 8.53
C THR A 122 -9.01 2.95 9.90
N ARG A 123 -10.06 3.59 10.44
CA ARG A 123 -10.04 4.20 11.79
C ARG A 123 -9.87 3.16 12.89
N ASN A 124 -10.51 2.00 12.75
CA ASN A 124 -10.39 0.88 13.68
C ASN A 124 -8.98 0.28 13.63
N VAL A 125 -8.40 0.10 12.44
CA VAL A 125 -7.00 -0.34 12.29
C VAL A 125 -6.02 0.67 12.91
N MET A 126 -6.23 1.98 12.73
CA MET A 126 -5.39 3.00 13.35
C MET A 126 -5.54 3.06 14.87
N LYS A 127 -6.74 2.84 15.42
CA LYS A 127 -6.93 2.66 16.87
C LYS A 127 -6.13 1.46 17.39
N LEU A 128 -6.25 0.32 16.71
CA LEU A 128 -5.53 -0.90 17.09
C LEU A 128 -4.01 -0.73 17.02
N ILE A 129 -3.49 -0.01 16.02
CA ILE A 129 -2.06 0.35 15.94
C ILE A 129 -1.66 1.26 17.10
N ASN A 130 -2.52 2.21 17.49
CA ASN A 130 -2.27 3.11 18.62
C ASN A 130 -2.26 2.42 19.98
N GLU A 131 -2.91 1.26 20.11
CA GLU A 131 -2.92 0.40 21.30
C GLU A 131 -1.68 -0.53 21.41
N LEU A 132 -0.84 -0.58 20.37
CA LEU A 132 0.42 -1.30 20.46
C LEU A 132 1.35 -0.60 21.46
N LYS A 133 2.09 -1.40 22.24
CA LYS A 133 3.14 -0.88 23.12
C LYS A 133 4.41 -0.63 22.31
N GLU A 134 5.23 0.31 22.75
CA GLU A 134 6.57 0.47 22.18
C GLU A 134 7.43 -0.79 22.45
N PRO A 135 8.31 -1.18 21.52
CA PRO A 135 8.62 -0.53 20.23
C PRO A 135 7.70 -0.95 19.06
N ASP A 136 6.70 -1.81 19.30
CA ASP A 136 5.88 -2.39 18.22
C ASP A 136 5.05 -1.31 17.51
N LYS A 137 4.51 -0.33 18.25
CA LYS A 137 3.81 0.83 17.67
C LYS A 137 4.72 1.58 16.69
N SER A 138 5.91 2.00 17.13
CA SER A 138 6.87 2.68 16.27
C SER A 138 7.25 1.83 15.05
N ILE A 139 7.48 0.53 15.22
CA ILE A 139 7.78 -0.37 14.10
C ILE A 139 6.63 -0.39 13.08
N PHE A 140 5.37 -0.48 13.53
CA PHE A 140 4.23 -0.55 12.63
C PHE A 140 3.97 0.78 11.91
N VAL A 141 4.06 1.88 12.64
CA VAL A 141 3.96 3.23 12.07
C VAL A 141 5.07 3.43 11.04
N MET A 142 6.32 3.18 11.41
CA MET A 142 7.46 3.34 10.51
C MET A 142 7.38 2.43 9.29
N LYS A 143 6.97 1.16 9.45
CA LYS A 143 6.94 0.20 8.34
C LYS A 143 5.76 0.38 7.41
N PHE A 144 4.57 0.65 7.95
CA PHE A 144 3.31 0.61 7.18
C PHE A 144 2.72 2.01 6.92
N LEU A 145 2.97 2.96 7.82
CA LEU A 145 2.58 4.36 7.62
C LEU A 145 3.66 5.10 6.82
N PHE A 146 4.90 5.06 7.31
CA PHE A 146 6.02 5.77 6.68
C PHE A 146 6.79 4.95 5.65
N GLY A 147 6.53 3.64 5.53
CA GLY A 147 7.15 2.76 4.53
C GLY A 147 8.65 2.52 4.72
N TYR A 148 9.21 2.72 5.91
CA TYR A 148 10.65 2.54 6.16
C TYR A 148 11.06 1.08 5.94
N SER A 149 12.24 0.90 5.33
CA SER A 149 12.84 -0.43 5.18
C SER A 149 13.17 -1.00 6.56
N GLY A 150 13.26 -2.33 6.66
CA GLY A 150 13.67 -2.99 7.90
C GLY A 150 15.00 -2.46 8.43
N GLN A 151 15.93 -2.10 7.53
CA GLN A 151 17.22 -1.50 7.90
C GLN A 151 17.06 -0.10 8.49
N LYS A 152 16.27 0.79 7.89
CA LYS A 152 16.02 2.14 8.44
C LYS A 152 15.34 2.09 9.81
N ILE A 153 14.42 1.14 10.01
CA ILE A 153 13.77 0.93 11.31
C ILE A 153 14.78 0.39 12.33
N SER A 154 15.67 -0.51 11.89
CA SER A 154 16.76 -1.05 12.71
C SER A 154 17.65 0.07 13.23
N ASP A 155 18.11 0.93 12.33
CA ASP A 155 19.01 2.03 12.67
C ASP A 155 18.33 3.06 13.59
N ALA A 156 17.04 3.33 13.40
CA ALA A 156 16.30 4.32 14.18
C ALA A 156 15.84 3.83 15.57
N LEU A 157 15.60 2.52 15.75
CA LEU A 157 15.11 1.96 17.01
C LEU A 157 16.16 1.13 17.77
N GLY A 158 17.36 0.95 17.20
CA GLY A 158 18.41 0.11 17.79
C GLY A 158 18.05 -1.38 17.86
N LEU A 159 17.16 -1.84 16.98
CA LEU A 159 16.68 -3.22 16.93
C LEU A 159 17.22 -3.93 15.69
N THR A 160 17.50 -5.23 15.76
CA THR A 160 17.91 -5.96 14.55
C THR A 160 16.74 -6.11 13.56
N VAL A 161 17.04 -6.16 12.26
CA VAL A 161 16.04 -6.40 11.20
C VAL A 161 15.25 -7.70 11.46
N SER A 162 15.90 -8.74 11.99
CA SER A 162 15.26 -10.00 12.38
C SER A 162 14.25 -9.81 13.53
N ASN A 163 14.61 -9.01 14.54
CA ASN A 163 13.72 -8.66 15.64
C ASN A 163 12.49 -7.88 15.14
N ILE A 164 12.71 -6.92 14.24
CA ILE A 164 11.66 -6.13 13.59
C ILE A 164 10.70 -7.03 12.80
N ASN A 165 11.21 -7.95 11.98
CA ASN A 165 10.37 -8.86 11.20
C ASN A 165 9.54 -9.79 12.09
N THR A 166 10.13 -10.28 13.19
CA THR A 166 9.42 -11.10 14.18
C THR A 166 8.28 -10.32 14.85
N ARG A 167 8.55 -9.08 15.30
CA ARG A 167 7.55 -8.19 15.91
C ARG A 167 6.42 -7.84 14.94
N VAL A 168 6.76 -7.55 13.68
CA VAL A 168 5.78 -7.31 12.61
C VAL A 168 4.89 -8.53 12.38
N SER A 169 5.46 -9.74 12.34
CA SER A 169 4.68 -10.96 12.14
C SER A 169 3.70 -11.19 13.30
N ARG A 170 4.15 -11.04 14.54
CA ARG A 170 3.31 -11.22 15.74
C ARG A 170 2.24 -10.13 15.84
N GLY A 171 2.62 -8.87 15.62
CA GLY A 171 1.70 -7.74 15.63
C GLY A 171 0.61 -7.86 14.56
N ARG A 172 0.94 -8.35 13.36
CA ARG A 172 -0.05 -8.58 12.30
C ARG A 172 -1.09 -9.62 12.70
N LYS A 173 -0.65 -10.71 13.33
CA LYS A 173 -1.57 -11.75 13.82
C LYS A 173 -2.52 -11.19 14.88
N ARG A 174 -1.97 -10.47 15.86
CA ARG A 174 -2.76 -9.84 16.93
C ARG A 174 -3.74 -8.79 16.39
N LEU A 175 -3.29 -7.88 15.53
CA LEU A 175 -4.16 -6.86 14.94
C LEU A 175 -5.29 -7.49 14.11
N LYS A 176 -5.01 -8.59 13.40
CA LYS A 176 -6.02 -9.36 12.66
C LYS A 176 -7.08 -9.94 13.59
N GLU A 177 -6.67 -10.60 14.68
CA GLU A 177 -7.59 -11.16 15.67
C GLU A 177 -8.44 -10.07 16.34
N GLN A 178 -7.84 -8.93 16.71
CA GLN A 178 -8.56 -7.80 17.31
C GLN A 178 -9.55 -7.16 16.32
N PHE A 179 -9.17 -7.03 15.05
CA PHE A 179 -10.04 -6.51 14.00
C PHE A 179 -11.23 -7.45 13.74
N GLU A 180 -11.01 -8.76 13.66
CA GLU A 180 -12.07 -9.75 13.49
C GLU A 180 -13.07 -9.76 14.66
N ASN A 181 -12.63 -9.44 15.88
CA ASN A 181 -13.53 -9.29 17.03
C ASN A 181 -14.38 -8.02 16.95
N ILE A 182 -13.77 -6.89 16.57
CA ILE A 182 -14.49 -5.62 16.37
C ILE A 182 -15.53 -5.74 15.24
N SER A 183 -15.22 -6.47 14.16
CA SER A 183 -16.13 -6.72 13.05
C SER A 183 -17.26 -7.71 13.36
N LYS A 184 -17.24 -8.41 14.49
CA LYS A 184 -18.31 -9.31 14.93
C LYS A 184 -19.28 -8.68 15.93
N GLU A 185 -18.89 -7.57 16.56
CA GLU A 185 -19.68 -6.87 17.57
C GLU A 185 -20.49 -5.69 17.00
N GLY A 186 -20.28 -5.34 15.73
CA GLY A 186 -21.06 -4.33 14.98
C GLY A 186 -21.87 -4.96 13.86
#